data_AF-A0A6B3EP28-F1
#
_entry.id   AF-A0A6B3EP28-F1
#
_cell.length_a   1.000
_cell.length_b   1.000
_cell.length_c   1.000
_cell.angle_alpha   90.00
_cell.angle_beta   90.00
_cell.angle_gamma   90.00
#
_symmetry.space_group_name_H-M   'P 1'
#
loop_
_entity.id
_entity.type
_entity.pdbx_description
1 polymer ?
#
loop_
_entity_poly.entity_id
_entity_poly.type
_entity_poly.pdbx_seq_one_letter_code
_entity_poly.pdbx_strand_id
1 'polypeptide(L)' 'MTGVSSLTGRLLVATPALADPNFARAVVLVLDHDAEGTLGVVLNRPTP' A
#
# COMPACT_ATOMS: atom_id res chain seq x y z
N MET A 1 13.11 -10.08 20.67
CA MET A 1 12.46 -8.79 20.36
C MET A 1 12.98 -8.28 19.02
N THR A 2 12.48 -8.80 17.90
CA THR A 2 12.68 -8.17 16.59
C THR A 2 11.29 -7.86 16.08
N GLY A 3 10.73 -6.74 16.55
CA GLY A 3 9.47 -6.26 15.98
C GLY A 3 9.75 -5.90 14.53
N VAL A 4 9.16 -6.64 13.60
CA VAL A 4 9.01 -6.16 12.23
C VAL A 4 8.41 -4.76 12.35
N SER A 5 9.10 -3.74 11.85
CA SER A 5 8.58 -2.38 11.89
C SER A 5 7.34 -2.35 10.99
N SER A 6 6.18 -2.54 11.61
CA SER A 6 4.92 -2.67 10.87
C SER A 6 4.65 -1.38 10.10
N LEU A 7 4.22 -1.53 8.85
CA LEU A 7 3.82 -0.42 7.99
C LEU A 7 2.33 -0.10 8.14
N THR A 8 1.61 -0.78 9.04
CA THR A 8 0.20 -0.53 9.31
C THR A 8 -0.05 0.94 9.64
N GLY A 9 -1.08 1.52 9.00
CA GLY A 9 -1.44 2.94 9.11
C GLY A 9 -0.59 3.89 8.25
N ARG A 10 0.39 3.38 7.49
CA ARG A 10 1.19 4.18 6.54
C ARG A 10 0.53 4.19 5.16
N LEU A 11 0.83 5.24 4.40
CA LEU A 11 0.49 5.33 2.98
C LEU A 11 1.66 4.91 2.12
N LEU A 12 1.40 4.02 1.16
CA LEU A 12 2.29 3.73 0.04
C LEU A 12 1.85 4.60 -1.14
N VAL A 13 2.77 5.44 -1.63
CA VAL A 13 2.50 6.35 -2.74
C VAL A 13 3.28 5.86 -3.95
N ALA A 14 2.56 5.54 -5.03
CA ALA A 14 3.18 5.12 -6.28
C ALA A 14 4.09 6.21 -6.83
N THR A 15 5.32 5.85 -7.18
CA THR A 15 6.23 6.74 -7.89
C THR A 15 5.79 6.92 -9.34
N PRO A 16 6.19 8.01 -10.03
CA PRO A 16 5.84 8.21 -11.44
C PRO A 16 6.34 7.11 -12.40
N ALA A 17 7.39 6.38 -12.02
CA ALA A 17 7.95 5.30 -12.83
C ALA A 17 7.17 3.97 -12.69
N LEU A 18 6.30 3.83 -11.69
CA LEU A 18 5.49 2.62 -11.50
C LEU A 18 4.36 2.58 -12.52
N ALA A 19 4.61 1.84 -13.61
CA ALA A 19 3.72 1.76 -14.77
C ALA A 19 2.67 0.63 -14.68
N ASP A 20 2.68 -0.20 -13.62
CA ASP A 20 1.67 -1.23 -13.43
C ASP A 20 0.28 -0.60 -13.34
N PRO A 21 -0.68 -0.95 -14.21
CA PRO A 21 -2.00 -0.32 -14.25
C PRO A 21 -2.78 -0.49 -12.94
N ASN A 22 -2.53 -1.53 -12.16
CA ASN A 22 -3.18 -1.71 -10.86
C ASN A 22 -2.75 -0.66 -9.84
N PHE A 23 -1.53 -0.14 -9.95
CA PHE A 23 -0.91 0.77 -8.98
C PHE A 23 -0.47 2.11 -9.58
N ALA A 24 -0.67 2.35 -10.86
CA ALA A 24 -0.31 3.60 -11.52
C ALA A 24 -0.99 4.78 -10.83
N ARG A 25 -0.16 5.67 -10.26
CA ARG A 25 -0.58 6.81 -9.44
C ARG A 25 -1.44 6.44 -8.21
N ALA A 26 -1.37 5.20 -7.74
CA ALA A 26 -2.15 4.75 -6.59
C ALA A 26 -1.60 5.31 -5.27
N VAL A 27 -2.52 5.59 -4.36
CA VAL A 27 -2.25 5.84 -2.93
C VAL A 27 -2.90 4.70 -2.16
N VAL A 28 -2.09 3.86 -1.52
CA VAL A 28 -2.54 2.66 -0.81
C VAL A 28 -2.38 2.88 0.69
N LEU A 29 -3.45 2.69 1.46
CA LEU A 29 -3.37 2.59 2.92
C LEU A 29 -3.07 1.16 3.34
N VAL A 30 -2.02 0.97 4.14
CA VAL A 30 -1.70 -0.33 4.72
C VAL A 30 -2.59 -0.59 5.94
N LEU A 31 -3.40 -1.64 5.85
CA LEU A 31 -4.30 -2.08 6.92
C LEU A 31 -3.64 -3.11 7.84
N ASP A 32 -2.79 -3.96 7.26
CA ASP A 32 -2.03 -4.95 8.01
C ASP A 32 -0.68 -5.23 7.34
N HIS A 33 0.34 -5.50 8.15
CA HIS A 33 1.69 -5.83 7.67
C HIS A 33 2.43 -6.69 8.69
N ASP A 34 2.77 -7.90 8.27
CA ASP A 34 3.51 -8.88 9.05
C ASP A 34 4.50 -9.67 8.18
N ALA A 35 4.98 -10.81 8.69
CA ALA A 35 5.93 -11.66 7.98
C ALA A 35 5.30 -12.44 6.81
N GLU A 36 3.98 -12.59 6.77
CA GLU A 36 3.25 -13.28 5.71
C GLU A 36 2.95 -12.34 4.54
N GLY A 37 2.77 -11.04 4.82
CA GLY A 37 2.68 -10.05 3.76
C GLY A 37 2.12 -8.69 4.19
N THR A 38 1.43 -8.05 3.25
CA THR A 38 0.81 -6.73 3.45
C THR A 38 -0.58 -6.71 2.84
N LEU A 39 -1.57 -6.28 3.62
CA LEU A 39 -2.91 -5.96 3.15
C LEU A 39 -3.08 -4.45 3.07
N GLY A 40 -3.61 -3.96 1.95
CA GLY A 40 -3.87 -2.54 1.76
C GLY A 40 -5.02 -2.25 0.81
N VAL A 41 -5.52 -1.00 0.88
CA VAL A 41 -6.65 -0.51 0.07
C VAL A 41 -6.23 0.74 -0.70
N VAL A 42 -6.57 0.77 -1.99
CA VAL A 42 -6.36 1.94 -2.85
C VAL A 42 -7.39 3.02 -2.50
N LEU A 43 -6.93 4.18 -2.06
CA LEU A 43 -7.80 5.28 -1.62
C LEU A 43 -8.27 6.18 -2.76
N ASN A 44 -7.52 6.26 -3.85
CA ASN A 44 -7.72 7.26 -4.91
C ASN A 44 -8.22 6.69 -6.23
N ARG A 45 -8.92 5.55 -6.19
CA ARG A 45 -9.58 4.94 -7.36
C ARG A 45 -11.07 4.72 -7.05
N PRO A 46 -11.92 5.75 -7.27
CA PRO A 46 -13.35 5.62 -7.03
C PRO A 46 -13.98 4.59 -7.99
N THR A 47 -14.99 3.89 -7.51
CA THR A 47 -15.85 3.04 -8.36
C THR A 47 -17.00 3.86 -8.95
N PRO A 48 -17.51 3.50 -10.14
CA PRO A 48 -18.73 4.07 -10.69
C PRO A 48 -19.93 3.96 -9.76
#